data_AF-A0AAN8GDS9-F1
#
_entry.id   AF-A0AAN8GDS9-F1
#
_cell.length_a   1.000
_cell.length_b   1.000
_cell.length_c   1.000
_cell.angle_alpha   90.00
_cell.angle_beta   90.00
_cell.angle_gamma   90.00
#
_symmetry.space_group_name_H-M   'P 1'
#
loop_
_entity.id
_entity.type
_entity.pdbx_description
1 polymer ?
#
loop_
_entity_poly.entity_id
_entity_poly.type
_entity_poly.pdbx_seq_one_letter_code
_entity_poly.pdbx_strand_id
1 'polypeptide(L)'
;MNAELLDLGDLTEEEKQIILKVIKRDEDLRWEKTQQVNQMKNDIHNLRIQSVLRDGDDLNKMCARCHEQFGYIFNRGEICPQCKFRVCNACRELNLSGTWLCTLCFKQV
;
A
#
# COMPACT_ATOMS: atom_id res chain seq x y z
N MET A 1 -15.15 -24.02 17.82
CA MET A 1 -16.21 -23.02 18.10
C MET A 1 -17.51 -23.65 17.69
N ASN A 2 -18.46 -23.78 18.62
CA ASN A 2 -19.76 -24.40 18.38
C ASN A 2 -20.48 -23.60 17.28
N ALA A 3 -20.71 -24.23 16.14
CA ALA A 3 -21.73 -23.77 15.22
C ALA A 3 -23.07 -24.16 15.83
N GLU A 4 -23.65 -23.27 16.65
CA GLU A 4 -25.09 -23.33 16.89
C GLU A 4 -25.76 -23.33 15.52
N LEU A 5 -26.44 -24.43 15.19
CA LEU A 5 -27.24 -24.51 13.99
C LEU A 5 -28.35 -23.47 14.13
N LEU A 6 -28.25 -22.37 13.36
CA LEU A 6 -29.32 -21.39 13.26
C LEU A 6 -30.54 -22.12 12.68
N ASP A 7 -31.59 -22.28 13.49
CA ASP A 7 -32.87 -22.79 13.00
C ASP A 7 -33.55 -21.68 12.17
N LEU A 8 -33.67 -21.94 10.86
CA LEU A 8 -34.26 -21.03 9.87
C LEU A 8 -35.66 -21.52 9.44
N GLY A 9 -36.24 -22.48 10.17
CA GLY A 9 -37.54 -23.08 9.87
C GLY A 9 -38.70 -22.09 9.92
N ASP A 10 -38.62 -21.09 10.80
CA ASP A 10 -39.68 -20.09 11.03
C ASP A 10 -39.71 -18.96 10.00
N LEU A 11 -38.71 -18.88 9.11
CA LEU A 11 -38.64 -17.84 8.09
C LEU A 11 -39.48 -18.22 6.87
N THR A 12 -40.33 -17.30 6.45
CA THR A 12 -41.00 -17.35 5.14
C THR A 12 -39.96 -17.29 4.01
N GLU A 13 -40.34 -17.73 2.81
CA GLU A 13 -39.43 -17.67 1.67
C GLU A 13 -39.03 -16.22 1.36
N GLU A 14 -39.95 -15.28 1.52
CA GLU A 14 -39.70 -13.84 1.33
C GLU A 14 -38.64 -13.31 2.31
N GLU A 15 -38.73 -13.68 3.59
CA GLU A 15 -37.75 -13.27 4.61
C GLU A 15 -36.38 -13.89 4.34
N LYS A 16 -36.33 -15.16 3.92
CA LYS A 16 -35.08 -15.81 3.49
C LYS A 16 -34.44 -15.07 2.32
N GLN A 17 -35.22 -14.67 1.33
CA GLN A 17 -34.72 -13.90 0.19
C GLN A 17 -34.17 -12.53 0.61
N ILE A 18 -34.79 -11.86 1.58
CA ILE A 18 -34.27 -10.60 2.13
C ILE A 18 -32.93 -10.84 2.84
N ILE A 19 -32.86 -11.86 3.70
CA ILE A 19 -31.64 -12.22 4.44
C ILE A 19 -30.51 -12.57 3.47
N LEU A 20 -30.77 -13.38 2.45
CA LEU A 20 -29.79 -13.75 1.42
C LEU A 20 -29.26 -12.52 0.67
N LYS A 21 -30.12 -11.55 0.36
CA LYS A 21 -29.69 -10.28 -0.27
C LYS A 21 -28.77 -9.46 0.64
N VAL A 22 -29.03 -9.45 1.94
CA VAL A 22 -28.17 -8.76 2.91
C VAL A 22 -26.82 -9.46 3.05
N ILE A 23 -26.81 -10.79 3.18
CA ILE A 23 -25.58 -11.59 3.26
C ILE A 23 -24.73 -11.38 2.03
N LYS A 24 -25.32 -11.50 0.83
CA LYS A 24 -24.59 -11.30 -0.43
C LYS A 24 -23.96 -9.91 -0.52
N ARG A 25 -24.68 -8.87 -0.10
CA ARG A 25 -24.13 -7.51 -0.06
C ARG A 25 -22.98 -7.37 0.93
N ASP A 26 -23.08 -8.00 2.11
CA ASP A 26 -21.99 -7.99 3.09
C ASP A 26 -20.76 -8.73 2.55
N GLU A 27 -20.95 -9.86 1.86
CA GLU A 27 -19.89 -10.59 1.18
C GLU A 27 -19.21 -9.75 0.10
N ASP A 28 -20.01 -9.09 -0.76
CA ASP A 28 -19.50 -8.19 -1.81
C ASP A 28 -18.68 -7.04 -1.20
N LEU A 29 -19.19 -6.40 -0.13
CA LEU A 29 -18.49 -5.34 0.59
C LEU A 29 -17.18 -5.82 1.22
N ARG A 30 -17.18 -7.02 1.84
CA ARG A 30 -15.97 -7.63 2.40
C ARG A 30 -14.96 -7.97 1.32
N TRP A 31 -15.43 -8.44 0.17
CA TRP A 31 -14.60 -8.74 -0.99
C TRP A 31 -13.90 -7.49 -1.50
N GLU A 32 -14.64 -6.40 -1.77
CA GLU A 32 -14.08 -5.13 -2.24
C GLU A 32 -13.03 -4.57 -1.28
N LYS A 33 -13.33 -4.56 0.03
CA LYS A 33 -12.38 -4.12 1.06
C LYS A 33 -11.12 -4.99 1.06
N THR A 34 -11.27 -6.30 0.89
CA THR A 34 -10.13 -7.24 0.81
C THR A 34 -9.28 -6.95 -0.43
N GLN A 35 -9.89 -6.71 -1.58
CA GLN A 35 -9.19 -6.34 -2.81
C GLN A 35 -8.42 -5.03 -2.64
N GLN A 36 -9.03 -4.01 -2.04
CA GLN A 36 -8.36 -2.73 -1.77
C GLN A 36 -7.14 -2.90 -0.86
N VAL A 37 -7.26 -3.68 0.23
CA VAL A 37 -6.13 -3.99 1.12
C VAL A 37 -5.03 -4.75 0.39
N ASN A 38 -5.39 -5.72 -0.45
CA ASN A 38 -4.42 -6.48 -1.25
C ASN A 38 -3.68 -5.59 -2.24
N GLN A 39 -4.35 -4.64 -2.89
CA GLN A 39 -3.71 -3.66 -3.76
C GLN A 39 -2.67 -2.84 -2.99
N MET A 40 -3.04 -2.28 -1.82
CA MET A 40 -2.11 -1.51 -1.00
C MET A 40 -0.90 -2.34 -0.55
N LYS A 41 -1.10 -3.62 -0.20
CA LYS A 41 -0.01 -4.54 0.13
C LYS A 41 0.93 -4.77 -1.05
N ASN A 42 0.38 -4.98 -2.24
CA ASN A 42 1.15 -5.16 -3.47
C ASN A 42 1.97 -3.91 -3.80
N ASP A 43 1.39 -2.71 -3.63
CA ASP A 43 2.11 -1.46 -3.87
C ASP A 43 3.31 -1.31 -2.93
N ILE A 44 3.14 -1.63 -1.64
CA ILE A 44 4.25 -1.64 -0.67
C ILE A 44 5.31 -2.68 -1.06
N HIS A 45 4.88 -3.89 -1.46
CA HIS A 45 5.80 -4.95 -1.86
C HIS A 45 6.62 -4.56 -3.09
N ASN A 46 5.97 -4.00 -4.12
CA ASN A 46 6.62 -3.52 -5.33
C ASN A 46 7.62 -2.40 -5.02
N LEU A 47 7.26 -1.44 -4.18
CA LEU A 47 8.17 -0.39 -3.73
C LEU A 47 9.41 -0.96 -3.03
N ARG A 48 9.25 -2.02 -2.22
CA ARG A 48 10.39 -2.69 -1.57
C ARG A 48 11.30 -3.37 -2.58
N ILE A 49 10.75 -4.11 -3.54
CA ILE A 49 11.52 -4.77 -4.60
C ILE A 49 12.27 -3.73 -5.44
N GLN A 50 11.60 -2.64 -5.84
CA GLN A 50 12.22 -1.58 -6.64
C GLN A 50 13.33 -0.84 -5.89
N SER A 51 13.24 -0.77 -4.55
CA SER A 51 14.25 -0.11 -3.71
C SER A 51 15.49 -0.98 -3.40
N VAL A 52 15.55 -2.22 -3.93
CA VAL A 52 16.71 -3.10 -3.73
C VAL A 52 17.88 -2.61 -4.57
N LEU A 53 18.97 -2.26 -3.90
CA LEU A 53 20.23 -1.84 -4.52
C LEU A 53 20.95 -3.05 -5.13
N ARG A 54 21.52 -2.83 -6.32
CA ARG A 54 22.23 -3.84 -7.12
C ARG A 54 23.70 -3.47 -7.25
N ASP A 55 24.52 -4.47 -7.53
CA ASP A 55 25.94 -4.23 -7.83
C ASP A 55 26.07 -3.33 -9.07
N GLY A 56 26.79 -2.21 -8.92
CA GLY A 56 26.95 -1.20 -9.95
C GLY A 56 26.02 0.01 -9.84
N ASP A 57 25.07 0.03 -8.91
CA ASP A 57 24.22 1.21 -8.66
C ASP A 57 25.06 2.37 -8.08
N ASP A 58 25.11 3.50 -8.81
CA ASP A 58 25.71 4.73 -8.31
C ASP A 58 24.65 5.60 -7.64
N LEU A 59 24.51 5.43 -6.32
CA LEU A 59 23.55 6.17 -5.48
C LEU A 59 23.71 7.70 -5.54
N ASN A 60 24.82 8.22 -6.07
CA ASN A 60 24.99 9.65 -6.29
C ASN A 60 24.33 10.14 -7.59
N LYS A 61 24.07 9.24 -8.54
CA LYS A 61 23.52 9.53 -9.87
C LYS A 61 22.11 9.00 -10.08
N MET A 62 21.57 8.21 -9.16
CA MET A 62 20.22 7.66 -9.27
C MET A 62 19.45 7.65 -7.95
N CYS A 63 18.13 7.68 -8.06
CA CYS A 63 17.22 7.56 -6.93
C CYS A 63 17.27 6.16 -6.33
N ALA A 64 17.52 6.05 -5.02
CA ALA A 64 17.55 4.77 -4.29
C ALA A 64 16.17 4.08 -4.10
N ARG A 65 15.12 4.57 -4.79
CA ARG A 65 13.74 4.06 -4.67
C ARG A 65 13.16 3.66 -6.03
N CYS A 66 13.22 4.56 -7.00
CA CYS A 66 12.74 4.30 -8.36
C CYS A 66 13.86 4.01 -9.38
N HIS A 67 15.13 4.13 -8.99
CA HIS A 67 16.31 3.92 -9.83
C HIS A 67 16.40 4.87 -11.05
N GLU A 68 15.57 5.92 -11.08
CA GLU A 68 15.65 6.98 -12.07
C GLU A 68 16.95 7.78 -11.90
N GLN A 69 17.63 8.05 -13.01
CA GLN A 69 18.85 8.86 -13.01
C GLN A 69 18.51 10.33 -12.67
N PHE A 70 19.35 10.95 -11.87
CA PHE A 70 19.21 12.36 -11.56
C PHE A 70 19.55 13.23 -12.77
N GLY A 71 18.80 14.30 -12.95
CA GLY A 71 19.08 15.28 -13.99
C GLY A 71 20.31 16.11 -13.65
N TYR A 72 21.01 16.58 -14.68
CA TYR A 72 22.17 17.47 -14.51
C TYR A 72 21.77 18.84 -13.93
N ILE A 73 20.58 19.34 -14.29
CA ILE A 73 20.10 20.69 -13.92
C ILE A 73 18.95 20.61 -12.92
N PHE A 74 17.93 19.81 -13.21
CA PHE A 74 16.74 19.64 -12.37
C PHE A 74 16.71 18.24 -11.74
N ASN A 75 16.05 18.11 -10.57
CA ASN A 75 15.85 16.83 -9.88
C ASN A 75 17.18 16.09 -9.58
N ARG A 76 18.13 16.79 -8.94
CA ARG A 76 19.42 16.24 -8.47
C ARG A 76 19.30 15.28 -7.27
N GLY A 77 18.06 15.06 -6.82
CA GLY A 77 17.73 14.32 -5.61
C GLY A 77 18.17 14.99 -4.32
N GLU A 78 17.57 14.56 -3.21
CA GLU A 78 17.95 14.96 -1.86
C GLU A 78 18.12 13.74 -0.95
N ILE A 79 18.91 13.90 0.12
CA ILE A 79 19.23 12.82 1.05
C ILE A 79 18.13 12.68 2.09
N CYS A 80 17.52 11.49 2.19
CA CYS A 80 16.50 11.19 3.18
C CYS A 80 17.07 11.35 4.60
N PRO A 81 16.42 12.12 5.49
CA PRO A 81 16.97 12.40 6.81
C PRO A 81 17.04 11.15 7.71
N GLN A 82 16.21 10.13 7.46
CA GLN A 82 16.19 8.87 8.21
C GLN A 82 17.22 7.84 7.68
N CYS A 83 17.09 7.41 6.42
CA CYS A 83 17.93 6.33 5.87
C CYS A 83 19.19 6.77 5.12
N LYS A 84 19.42 8.08 4.96
CA LYS A 84 20.58 8.68 4.29
C LYS A 84 20.78 8.32 2.80
N PHE A 85 19.78 7.70 2.17
CA PHE A 85 19.79 7.49 0.72
C PHE A 85 19.30 8.73 -0.05
N ARG A 86 19.91 8.99 -1.22
CA ARG A 86 19.49 10.04 -2.13
C ARG A 86 18.26 9.60 -2.94
N VAL A 87 17.23 10.44 -2.98
CA VAL A 87 15.97 10.14 -3.66
C VAL A 87 15.49 11.32 -4.50
N CYS A 88 14.79 11.04 -5.60
CA CYS A 88 14.20 12.06 -6.46
C CYS A 88 13.01 12.74 -5.79
N ASN A 89 12.57 13.89 -6.33
CA ASN A 89 11.44 14.65 -5.78
C ASN A 89 10.15 13.82 -5.65
N ALA A 90 9.89 12.93 -6.61
CA ALA A 90 8.71 12.06 -6.63
C ALA A 90 8.75 10.93 -5.59
N CYS A 91 9.92 10.63 -5.02
CA CYS A 91 10.09 9.61 -3.98
C CYS A 91 10.17 10.22 -2.58
N ARG A 92 9.64 11.43 -2.39
CA ARG A 92 9.56 12.13 -1.10
C ARG A 92 8.11 12.29 -0.66
N GLU A 93 7.89 12.12 0.64
CA GLU A 93 6.61 12.29 1.30
C GLU A 93 6.78 13.30 2.44
N LEU A 94 5.82 14.22 2.58
CA LEU A 94 5.78 15.18 3.68
C LEU A 94 5.12 14.53 4.90
N ASN A 95 5.77 14.62 6.05
CA ASN A 95 5.15 14.24 7.32
C ASN A 95 4.34 15.39 7.92
N LEU A 96 3.54 15.05 8.93
CA LEU A 96 2.69 16.00 9.66
C LEU A 96 3.49 17.11 10.35
N SER A 97 4.77 16.86 10.65
CA SER A 97 5.69 17.82 11.27
C SER A 97 6.35 18.77 10.25
N GLY A 98 6.00 18.68 8.96
CA GLY A 98 6.55 19.50 7.88
C GLY A 98 7.95 19.07 7.42
N THR A 99 8.51 17.97 7.96
CA THR A 99 9.74 17.38 7.44
C THR A 99 9.41 16.29 6.43
N TRP A 100 10.32 16.03 5.48
CA TRP A 100 10.09 15.02 4.45
C TRP A 100 10.88 13.74 4.73
N LEU A 101 10.34 12.61 4.28
CA LEU A 101 11.00 11.31 4.29
C LEU A 101 10.92 10.69 2.89
N CYS A 102 11.84 9.77 2.57
CA CYS A 102 11.63 8.98 1.36
C CYS A 102 10.38 8.09 1.52
N THR A 103 9.73 7.76 0.41
CA THR A 103 8.51 6.92 0.38
C THR A 103 8.62 5.64 1.20
N LEU A 104 9.77 4.98 1.19
CA LEU A 104 10.00 3.77 1.98
C LEU A 104 10.00 4.05 3.50
N CYS A 105 10.74 5.07 3.94
CA CYS A 105 10.81 5.46 5.36
C CYS A 105 9.46 5.97 5.86
N PHE A 106 8.75 6.74 5.04
CA PHE A 106 7.42 7.25 5.38
C PHE A 106 6.42 6.14 5.64
N LYS A 107 6.43 5.07 4.83
CA LYS A 107 5.53 3.91 4.98
C LYS A 107 5.96 2.91 6.05
N GLN A 108 7.07 3.15 6.76
CA GLN A 108 7.58 2.32 7.85
C GLN A 108 7.31 2.90 9.25
N VAL A 109 6.77 4.13 9.32
CA VAL A 109 6.34 4.78 10.58
C VAL A 109 5.01 4.20 11.04
#